data_AF-A0A2M7RVY3-F1
#
_entry.id   AF-A0A2M7RVY3-F1
#
_cell.length_a   1.000
_cell.length_b   1.000
_cell.length_c   1.000
_cell.angle_alpha   90.00
_cell.angle_beta   90.00
_cell.angle_gamma   90.00
#
_symmetry.space_group_name_H-M   'P 1'
#
loop_
_entity.id
_entity.type
_entity.pdbx_description
1 polymer ?
#
loop_
_entity_poly.entity_id
_entity_poly.type
_entity_poly.pdbx_seq_one_letter_code
_entity_poly.pdbx_strand_id
1 'polypeptide(L)'
;MQEKNNSFAHIAGQFKIHIERLGYSRGSIKMLPRLLKDFLEHQPHHQIENIIAADIVRYHEHLKERPRKRGAGGLSESYINHHIYSLKVFFTWQQEKGAITENPISILEFKAPTSQPREILTPQEIKILYNACETLKE
;
A
#
# COMPACT_ATOMS: atom_id res chain seq x y z
N MET A 1 16.00 19.05 7.45
CA MET A 1 14.97 18.00 7.26
C MET A 1 13.74 18.49 6.49
N GLN A 2 13.39 19.79 6.49
CA GLN A 2 12.18 20.34 5.86
C GLN A 2 12.08 20.17 4.33
N GLU A 3 13.16 20.36 3.58
CA GLU A 3 13.14 20.28 2.10
C GLU A 3 12.96 18.85 1.57
N LYS A 4 13.40 17.85 2.33
CA LYS A 4 13.39 16.43 1.94
C LYS A 4 11.98 15.83 1.96
N ASN A 5 11.19 16.19 2.98
CA ASN A 5 9.78 15.80 3.07
C ASN A 5 8.93 16.40 1.94
N ASN A 6 9.32 17.57 1.42
CA ASN A 6 8.64 18.19 0.28
C ASN A 6 8.84 17.40 -1.03
N SER A 7 10.01 16.77 -1.23
CA SER A 7 10.27 15.97 -2.45
C SER A 7 9.41 14.70 -2.51
N PHE A 8 9.36 13.90 -1.44
CA PHE A 8 8.55 12.67 -1.43
C PHE A 8 7.05 12.93 -1.45
N ALA A 9 6.60 13.98 -0.75
CA ALA A 9 5.21 14.41 -0.83
C ALA A 9 4.83 14.84 -2.26
N HIS A 10 5.75 15.50 -2.97
CA HIS A 10 5.55 15.88 -4.37
C HIS A 10 5.44 14.65 -5.27
N ILE A 11 6.37 13.68 -5.16
CA ILE A 11 6.32 12.42 -5.94
C ILE A 11 5.01 11.66 -5.71
N ALA A 12 4.60 11.51 -4.44
CA ALA A 12 3.33 10.87 -4.10
C ALA A 12 2.13 11.65 -4.66
N GLY A 13 2.19 12.99 -4.66
CA GLY A 13 1.17 13.85 -5.26
C GLY A 13 1.06 13.66 -6.78
N GLN A 14 2.17 13.61 -7.49
CA GLN A 14 2.18 13.33 -8.93
C GLN A 14 1.64 11.93 -9.22
N PHE A 15 2.04 10.92 -8.42
CA PHE A 15 1.54 9.56 -8.56
C PHE A 15 0.03 9.49 -8.36
N LYS A 16 -0.51 10.21 -7.37
CA LYS A 16 -1.96 10.34 -7.13
C LYS A 16 -2.69 10.85 -8.37
N ILE A 17 -2.20 11.95 -8.98
CA ILE A 17 -2.80 12.54 -10.18
C ILE A 17 -2.77 11.54 -11.35
N HIS A 18 -1.67 10.78 -11.48
CA HIS A 18 -1.55 9.77 -12.53
C HIS A 18 -2.59 8.66 -12.39
N ILE A 19 -2.69 8.02 -11.22
CA ILE A 19 -3.67 6.93 -11.01
C ILE A 19 -5.12 7.42 -11.05
N GLU A 20 -5.37 8.68 -10.70
CA GLU A 20 -6.68 9.31 -10.88
C GLU A 20 -7.06 9.44 -12.36
N ARG A 21 -6.12 9.85 -13.22
CA ARG A 21 -6.33 9.90 -14.69
C ARG A 21 -6.55 8.52 -15.32
N LEU A 22 -5.97 7.47 -14.73
CA LEU A 22 -6.20 6.08 -15.14
C LEU A 22 -7.55 5.52 -14.67
N GLY A 23 -8.36 6.30 -13.94
CA GLY A 23 -9.69 5.88 -13.50
C GLY A 23 -9.70 4.94 -12.29
N TYR A 24 -8.64 4.95 -11.47
CA TYR A 24 -8.61 4.13 -10.25
C TYR A 24 -9.72 4.54 -9.27
N SER A 25 -10.15 3.60 -8.42
CA SER A 25 -11.16 3.86 -7.40
C SER A 25 -10.72 4.96 -6.41
N ARG A 26 -11.68 5.68 -5.82
CA ARG A 26 -11.41 6.67 -4.75
C ARG A 26 -10.60 6.09 -3.58
N GLY A 27 -10.81 4.82 -3.26
CA GLY A 27 -10.06 4.11 -2.22
C GLY A 27 -8.59 3.95 -2.60
N SER A 28 -8.33 3.45 -3.82
CA SER A 28 -6.97 3.27 -4.33
C SER A 28 -6.23 4.59 -4.50
N ILE A 29 -6.89 5.64 -5.01
CA ILE A 29 -6.32 7.00 -5.15
C ILE A 29 -5.83 7.56 -3.81
N LYS A 30 -6.54 7.25 -2.70
CA LYS A 30 -6.13 7.66 -1.35
C LYS A 30 -5.03 6.76 -0.79
N MET A 31 -5.12 5.45 -1.03
CA MET A 31 -4.26 4.45 -0.41
C MET A 31 -2.88 4.38 -1.06
N LEU A 32 -2.80 4.12 -2.37
CA LEU A 32 -1.54 3.79 -3.05
C LEU A 32 -0.46 4.86 -2.89
N PRO A 33 -0.76 6.18 -3.05
CA PRO A 33 0.25 7.22 -2.85
C PRO A 33 0.80 7.29 -1.42
N ARG A 34 -0.05 6.98 -0.42
CA ARG A 34 0.40 6.89 0.97
C ARG A 34 1.34 5.71 1.17
N LEU A 35 1.05 4.56 0.57
CA LEU A 35 1.90 3.37 0.66
C LEU A 35 3.25 3.57 -0.04
N LEU A 36 3.25 4.31 -1.16
CA LEU A 36 4.47 4.73 -1.85
C LEU A 36 5.29 5.68 -0.98
N LYS A 37 4.66 6.68 -0.36
CA LYS A 37 5.35 7.61 0.55
C LYS A 37 6.01 6.88 1.73
N ASP A 38 5.28 5.94 2.34
CA ASP A 38 5.82 5.10 3.43
C ASP A 38 7.06 4.30 2.95
N PHE A 39 7.09 3.83 1.70
CA PHE A 39 8.28 3.17 1.12
C PHE A 39 9.44 4.13 0.90
N LEU A 40 9.19 5.30 0.29
CA LEU A 40 10.23 6.29 -0.01
C LEU A 40 10.88 6.84 1.27
N GLU A 41 10.08 7.05 2.33
CA GLU A 41 10.58 7.46 3.65
C GLU A 41 11.45 6.40 4.32
N HIS A 42 11.33 5.12 3.92
CA HIS A 42 12.15 4.02 4.43
C HIS A 42 13.48 3.85 3.67
N GLN A 43 13.65 4.49 2.50
CA GLN A 43 14.85 4.29 1.70
C GLN A 43 16.03 5.14 2.19
N PRO A 44 17.26 4.60 2.17
CA PRO A 44 18.45 5.39 2.45
C PRO A 44 18.72 6.41 1.33
N HIS A 45 18.34 6.07 0.10
CA HIS A 45 18.49 6.90 -1.09
C HIS A 45 17.24 7.77 -1.30
N HIS A 46 17.46 9.03 -1.68
CA HIS A 46 16.38 10.03 -1.81
C HIS A 46 15.96 10.26 -3.27
N GLN A 47 16.55 9.52 -4.20
CA GLN A 47 16.34 9.60 -5.64
C GLN A 47 15.79 8.26 -6.13
N ILE A 48 14.73 8.33 -6.95
CA ILE A 48 13.99 7.15 -7.41
C ILE A 48 14.82 6.30 -8.37
N GLU A 49 15.75 6.92 -9.07
CA GLU A 49 16.64 6.34 -10.07
C GLU A 49 17.70 5.43 -9.43
N ASN A 50 17.99 5.64 -8.15
CA ASN A 50 18.95 4.84 -7.39
C ASN A 50 18.31 3.66 -6.65
N ILE A 51 17.00 3.48 -6.78
CA ILE A 51 16.29 2.39 -6.10
C ILE A 51 16.50 1.09 -6.87
N ILE A 52 17.01 0.08 -6.19
CA ILE A 52 17.29 -1.24 -6.77
C ILE A 52 16.35 -2.32 -6.21
N ALA A 53 16.29 -3.48 -6.85
CA ALA A 53 15.47 -4.61 -6.41
C ALA A 53 15.69 -4.99 -4.93
N ALA A 54 16.94 -4.90 -4.45
CA ALA A 54 17.30 -5.19 -3.06
C ALA A 54 16.65 -4.24 -2.04
N ASP A 55 16.39 -2.97 -2.41
CA ASP A 55 15.67 -2.01 -1.56
C ASP A 55 14.23 -2.44 -1.33
N ILE A 56 13.58 -2.93 -2.39
CA ILE A 56 12.20 -3.40 -2.36
C ILE A 56 12.08 -4.67 -1.51
N VAL A 57 13.03 -5.59 -1.66
CA VAL A 57 13.10 -6.80 -0.83
C VAL A 57 13.29 -6.45 0.64
N ARG A 58 14.24 -5.56 0.97
CA ARG A 58 14.44 -5.09 2.36
C ARG A 58 13.17 -4.45 2.94
N TYR A 59 12.50 -3.60 2.16
CA TYR A 59 11.25 -2.99 2.59
C TYR A 59 10.14 -4.03 2.80
N HIS A 60 10.03 -5.01 1.92
CA HIS A 60 9.07 -6.10 2.06
C HIS A 60 9.29 -6.90 3.34
N GLU A 61 10.53 -7.24 3.68
CA GLU A 61 10.84 -7.93 4.95
C GLU A 61 10.55 -7.03 6.16
N HIS A 62 10.90 -5.74 6.08
CA HIS A 62 10.54 -4.76 7.12
C HIS A 62 9.01 -4.71 7.36
N LEU A 63 8.19 -4.78 6.30
CA LEU A 63 6.73 -4.77 6.42
C LEU A 63 6.19 -6.00 7.17
N LYS A 64 6.84 -7.16 7.08
CA LYS A 64 6.44 -8.38 7.79
C LYS A 64 6.72 -8.30 9.29
N GLU A 65 7.80 -7.64 9.68
CA GLU A 65 8.27 -7.60 11.06
C GLU A 65 7.71 -6.41 11.84
N ARG A 66 7.40 -5.31 11.17
CA ARG A 66 6.99 -4.07 11.85
C ARG A 66 5.64 -4.22 12.56
N PRO A 67 5.47 -3.57 13.73
CA PRO A 67 4.17 -3.46 14.35
C PRO A 67 3.24 -2.54 13.54
N ARG A 68 1.93 -2.74 13.72
CA ARG A 68 0.92 -1.80 13.24
C ARG A 68 1.13 -0.43 13.88
N LYS A 69 0.88 0.64 13.11
CA LYS A 69 0.88 2.02 13.62
C LYS A 69 -0.25 2.26 14.65
N ARG A 70 -1.29 1.42 14.65
CA ARG A 70 -2.45 1.50 15.56
C ARG A 70 -2.84 0.09 15.99
N GLY A 71 -2.95 -0.11 17.31
CA GLY A 71 -3.28 -1.41 17.90
C GLY A 71 -2.10 -2.36 18.02
N ALA A 72 -2.37 -3.60 18.39
CA ALA A 72 -1.37 -4.66 18.57
C ALA A 72 -1.21 -5.52 17.29
N GLY A 73 -0.06 -6.18 17.18
CA GLY A 73 0.27 -7.13 16.11
C GLY A 73 0.93 -6.51 14.87
N GLY A 74 1.25 -7.38 13.90
CA GLY A 74 1.88 -7.03 12.62
C GLY A 74 0.88 -6.72 11.50
N LEU A 75 1.40 -6.30 10.34
CA LEU A 75 0.57 -6.02 9.16
C LEU A 75 -0.05 -7.32 8.61
N SER A 76 -1.24 -7.24 8.02
CA SER A 76 -1.83 -8.38 7.31
C SER A 76 -1.13 -8.59 5.96
N GLU A 77 -1.08 -9.84 5.48
CA GLU A 77 -0.52 -10.17 4.17
C GLU A 77 -1.17 -9.35 3.05
N SER A 78 -2.49 -9.17 3.09
CA SER A 78 -3.21 -8.34 2.13
C SER A 78 -2.74 -6.88 2.13
N TYR A 79 -2.41 -6.32 3.30
CA TYR A 79 -1.93 -4.94 3.39
C TYR A 79 -0.49 -4.81 2.90
N ILE A 80 0.37 -5.79 3.19
CA ILE A 80 1.73 -5.88 2.63
C ILE A 80 1.64 -5.97 1.10
N ASN A 81 0.74 -6.80 0.57
CA ASN A 81 0.52 -6.91 -0.87
C ASN A 81 0.05 -5.58 -1.49
N HIS A 82 -0.74 -4.76 -0.80
CA HIS A 82 -1.09 -3.42 -1.28
C HIS A 82 0.12 -2.49 -1.38
N HIS A 83 1.11 -2.59 -0.48
CA HIS A 83 2.36 -1.86 -0.63
C HIS A 83 3.09 -2.29 -1.90
N ILE A 84 3.27 -3.60 -2.10
CA ILE A 84 3.93 -4.14 -3.30
C ILE A 84 3.21 -3.72 -4.58
N TYR A 85 1.88 -3.80 -4.59
CA TYR A 85 1.08 -3.34 -5.72
C TYR A 85 1.28 -1.85 -6.00
N SER A 86 1.32 -1.00 -4.97
CA SER A 86 1.61 0.43 -5.14
C SER A 86 2.96 0.66 -5.82
N LEU A 87 4.01 -0.09 -5.41
CA LEU A 87 5.34 -0.02 -6.02
C LEU A 87 5.32 -0.49 -7.48
N LYS A 88 4.62 -1.58 -7.79
CA LYS A 88 4.44 -2.08 -9.16
C LYS A 88 3.86 -1.01 -10.08
N VAL A 89 2.75 -0.38 -9.67
CA VAL A 89 2.12 0.67 -10.47
C VAL A 89 3.05 1.88 -10.60
N PHE A 90 3.69 2.31 -9.51
CA PHE A 90 4.56 3.48 -9.52
C PHE A 90 5.79 3.32 -10.42
N PHE A 91 6.54 2.21 -10.29
CA PHE A 91 7.76 1.99 -11.08
C PHE A 91 7.45 1.68 -12.55
N THR A 92 6.31 1.04 -12.83
CA THR A 92 5.82 0.93 -14.22
C THR A 92 5.57 2.31 -14.81
N TRP A 93 4.87 3.19 -14.09
CA TRP A 93 4.66 4.57 -14.53
C TRP A 93 5.97 5.36 -14.69
N GLN A 94 6.96 5.19 -13.80
CA GLN A 94 8.26 5.86 -13.95
C GLN A 94 9.00 5.39 -15.21
N GLN A 95 8.92 4.10 -15.52
CA GLN A 95 9.54 3.52 -16.71
C GLN A 95 8.85 4.00 -17.99
N GLU A 96 7.51 3.99 -18.03
CA GLU A 96 6.72 4.43 -19.18
C GLU A 96 6.97 5.90 -19.55
N LYS A 97 7.18 6.78 -18.57
CA LYS A 97 7.50 8.19 -18.81
C LYS A 97 9.00 8.47 -19.04
N GLY A 98 9.84 7.43 -19.03
CA GLY A 98 11.29 7.53 -19.25
C GLY A 98 12.10 8.11 -18.10
N ALA A 99 11.55 8.17 -16.88
CA ALA A 99 12.28 8.67 -15.71
C ALA A 99 13.26 7.63 -15.12
N ILE A 100 12.99 6.35 -15.36
CA ILE A 100 13.92 5.26 -15.08
C ILE A 100 14.03 4.38 -16.32
N THR A 101 15.20 3.82 -16.56
CA THR A 101 15.44 2.91 -17.69
C THR A 101 14.99 1.49 -17.35
N GLU A 102 15.27 1.06 -16.12
CA GLU A 102 14.97 -0.28 -15.63
C GLU A 102 13.97 -0.21 -14.48
N ASN A 103 12.98 -1.10 -14.49
CA ASN A 103 11.99 -1.19 -13.42
C ASN A 103 12.48 -2.15 -12.33
N PRO A 104 12.83 -1.65 -11.12
CA PRO A 104 13.49 -2.45 -10.08
C PRO A 104 12.59 -3.55 -9.49
N ILE A 105 11.27 -3.49 -9.67
CA ILE A 105 10.34 -4.51 -9.18
C ILE A 105 9.98 -5.56 -10.22
N SER A 106 10.35 -5.35 -11.49
CA SER A 106 9.91 -6.21 -12.61
C SER A 106 10.40 -7.66 -12.51
N ILE A 107 11.58 -7.87 -11.92
CA ILE A 107 12.18 -9.19 -11.70
C ILE A 107 11.75 -9.85 -10.38
N LEU A 108 10.93 -9.17 -9.56
CA LEU A 108 10.58 -9.62 -8.22
C LEU A 108 9.22 -10.34 -8.20
N GLU A 109 9.22 -11.54 -7.65
CA GLU A 109 8.01 -12.32 -7.40
C GLU A 109 7.66 -12.28 -5.91
N PHE A 110 6.39 -11.95 -5.64
CA PHE A 110 5.83 -11.91 -4.28
C PHE A 110 4.66 -12.88 -4.21
N LYS A 111 4.61 -13.68 -3.15
CA LYS A 111 3.51 -14.63 -2.93
C LYS A 111 2.19 -13.87 -2.79
N ALA A 112 1.15 -14.36 -3.47
CA ALA A 112 -0.19 -13.81 -3.31
C ALA A 112 -0.64 -13.92 -1.84
N PRO A 113 -1.31 -12.90 -1.29
CA PRO A 113 -1.78 -12.93 0.08
C PRO A 113 -2.81 -14.04 0.24
N THR A 114 -2.70 -14.79 1.33
CA THR A 114 -3.73 -15.75 1.72
C THR A 114 -4.74 -15.04 2.62
N SER A 115 -6.02 -15.22 2.33
CA SER A 115 -7.11 -14.72 3.18
C SER A 115 -7.83 -15.93 3.75
N GLN A 116 -8.05 -15.92 5.06
CA GLN A 116 -9.04 -16.81 5.64
C GLN A 116 -10.42 -16.45 5.03
N PRO A 117 -11.25 -17.45 4.70
CA PRO A 117 -12.60 -17.18 4.23
C PRO A 117 -13.36 -16.44 5.33
N ARG A 118 -14.24 -15.50 4.92
CA ARG A 118 -15.13 -14.85 5.88
C ARG A 118 -16.16 -15.86 6.35
N GLU A 119 -16.36 -15.92 7.66
CA GLU A 119 -17.46 -16.69 8.24
C GLU A 119 -18.78 -16.06 7.81
N ILE A 120 -19.67 -16.88 7.26
CA ILE A 120 -20.99 -16.44 6.79
C ILE A 120 -21.99 -16.76 7.90
N LEU A 121 -22.58 -15.71 8.48
CA LEU A 121 -23.59 -15.87 9.52
C LEU A 121 -24.83 -16.58 8.98
N THR A 122 -25.34 -17.52 9.77
CA THR A 122 -26.62 -18.19 9.54
C THR A 122 -27.79 -17.22 9.80
N PRO A 123 -28.99 -17.49 9.24
CA PRO A 123 -30.18 -16.69 9.54
C PRO A 123 -30.49 -16.57 11.05
N GLN A 124 -30.16 -17.59 11.84
CA GLN A 124 -30.33 -17.60 13.30
C GLN A 124 -29.35 -16.65 13.97
N GLU A 125 -28.07 -16.69 13.60
CA GLU A 125 -27.05 -15.77 14.12
C GLU A 125 -27.34 -14.32 13.73
N ILE A 126 -27.88 -14.10 12.53
CA ILE A 126 -28.36 -12.78 12.10
C ILE A 126 -29.46 -12.29 13.06
N LYS A 127 -30.45 -13.11 13.41
CA LYS A 127 -31.49 -12.73 14.38
C LYS A 127 -30.92 -12.41 15.76
N ILE A 128 -29.94 -13.19 16.23
CA ILE A 128 -29.26 -12.93 17.50
C ILE A 128 -28.54 -11.59 17.45
N LEU A 129 -27.81 -11.31 16.37
CA LEU A 129 -27.11 -10.03 16.17
C LEU A 129 -28.08 -8.85 16.21
N TYR A 130 -29.21 -8.93 15.49
CA TYR A 130 -30.23 -7.87 15.49
C TYR A 130 -30.81 -7.61 16.88
N ASN A 131 -31.10 -8.66 17.66
CA ASN A 131 -31.65 -8.52 19.01
C ASN A 131 -30.64 -7.95 20.02
N ALA A 132 -29.35 -8.11 19.77
CA ALA A 132 -28.28 -7.62 20.64
C ALA A 132 -27.92 -6.14 20.38
N CYS A 133 -28.40 -5.55 19.28
CA CYS A 133 -28.17 -4.14 18.97
C CYS A 133 -29.30 -3.28 19.57
N GLU A 134 -28.94 -2.31 20.40
CA GLU A 134 -29.88 -1.25 20.81
C GLU A 134 -30.10 -0.30 19.62
N THR A 135 -31.36 -0.08 19.26
CA THR A 135 -31.70 1.00 18.33
C THR A 135 -31.42 2.34 19.02
N LEU A 136 -30.63 3.19 18.36
CA LEU A 136 -30.52 4.59 18.74
C LEU A 136 -31.94 5.18 18.68
N LYS A 137 -32.58 5.41 19.83
CA LYS A 137 -33.89 6.08 19.87
C LYS A 137 -33.69 7.52 19.39
N GLU A 138 -34.51 7.92 18.41
CA GLU A 138 -34.64 9.31 17.92
C GLU A 138 -35.04 10.28 19.05
#